data_AF-Q0AXE0-F1
#
_entry.id   AF-Q0AXE0-F1
#
_cell.length_a   1.000
_cell.length_b   1.000
_cell.length_c   1.000
_cell.angle_alpha   90.00
_cell.angle_beta   90.00
_cell.angle_gamma   90.00
#
_symmetry.space_group_name_H-M   'P 1'
#
loop_
_entity.id
_entity.type
_entity.pdbx_description
1 polymer ?
#
loop_
_entity_poly.entity_id
_entity_poly.type
_entity_poly.pdbx_seq_one_letter_code
_entity_poly.pdbx_strand_id
1 'polypeptide(L)'
;MKGEILMLYIKDRLPITEQDLQYFIGKWFQHSDDETISKKERYHFSVKDNIISVTFATTHYYEDGTTSRSATGLDYVKMQQSFKNHPTYHSYNQNIVFDGELFFMENCKNDQKRLEGVI
;
A
#
# COMPACT_ATOMS: atom_id res chain seq x y z
N MET A 1 27.17 16.16 -11.59
CA MET A 1 26.49 14.86 -11.71
C MET A 1 25.11 15.11 -12.29
N LYS A 2 24.81 14.57 -13.47
CA LYS A 2 23.45 14.58 -14.01
C LYS A 2 22.65 13.59 -13.15
N GLY A 3 21.66 14.08 -12.42
CA GLY A 3 20.71 13.22 -11.73
C GLY A 3 19.93 12.45 -12.79
N GLU A 4 20.24 11.16 -12.94
CA GLU A 4 19.38 10.26 -13.69
C GLU A 4 18.07 10.16 -12.91
N ILE A 5 17.00 10.71 -13.47
CA ILE A 5 15.64 10.47 -12.99
C ILE A 5 15.43 8.97 -13.10
N LEU A 6 15.42 8.26 -11.97
CA LEU A 6 15.25 6.82 -11.93
C LEU A 6 13.81 6.51 -12.35
N MET A 7 13.63 6.08 -13.59
CA MET A 7 12.30 5.83 -14.13
C MET A 7 11.95 4.36 -13.88
N LEU A 8 11.21 4.09 -12.80
CA LEU A 8 10.71 2.75 -12.50
C LEU A 8 9.59 2.38 -13.47
N TYR A 9 9.77 1.33 -14.27
CA TYR A 9 8.71 0.81 -15.15
C TYR A 9 8.03 -0.40 -14.52
N ILE A 10 6.69 -0.42 -14.58
CA ILE A 10 5.88 -1.54 -14.06
C ILE A 10 6.22 -2.92 -14.64
N LYS A 11 6.77 -2.96 -15.86
CA LYS A 11 7.20 -4.19 -16.52
C LYS A 11 8.40 -4.85 -15.80
N ASP A 12 9.17 -4.08 -15.06
CA ASP A 12 10.37 -4.53 -14.35
C ASP A 12 10.04 -4.97 -12.90
N ARG A 13 8.75 -5.13 -12.58
CA ARG A 13 8.32 -5.61 -11.26
C ARG A 13 8.80 -7.02 -11.00
N LEU A 14 9.19 -7.25 -9.76
CA LEU A 14 9.59 -8.55 -9.27
C LEU A 14 8.36 -9.40 -8.91
N PRO A 15 8.49 -10.74 -8.98
CA PRO A 15 7.44 -11.62 -8.48
C PRO A 15 7.20 -11.41 -6.97
N ILE A 16 5.95 -11.54 -6.56
CA ILE A 16 5.52 -11.43 -5.16
C ILE A 16 5.13 -12.81 -4.66
N THR A 17 5.82 -13.28 -3.63
CA THR A 17 5.54 -14.55 -2.95
C THR A 17 4.58 -14.35 -1.78
N GLU A 18 4.06 -15.43 -1.21
CA GLU A 18 3.29 -15.36 0.03
C GLU A 18 4.13 -14.77 1.18
N GLN A 19 5.42 -15.10 1.25
CA GLN A 19 6.32 -14.55 2.26
C GLN A 19 6.48 -13.02 2.11
N ASP A 20 6.52 -12.53 0.87
CA ASP A 20 6.55 -11.10 0.58
C ASP A 20 5.27 -10.40 1.06
N LEU A 21 4.10 -11.01 0.83
CA LEU A 21 2.82 -10.50 1.33
C LEU A 21 2.80 -10.45 2.86
N GLN A 22 3.21 -11.52 3.54
CA GLN A 22 3.23 -11.55 5.01
C GLN A 22 4.22 -10.52 5.58
N TYR A 23 5.38 -10.35 4.95
CA TYR A 23 6.33 -9.30 5.30
C TYR A 23 5.71 -7.91 5.13
N PHE A 24 5.04 -7.67 4.00
CA PHE A 24 4.36 -6.41 3.70
C PHE A 24 3.29 -6.10 4.75
N ILE A 25 2.44 -7.06 5.08
CA ILE A 25 1.37 -6.91 6.10
C ILE A 25 1.98 -6.59 7.47
N GLY A 26 3.03 -7.30 7.87
CA GLY A 26 3.73 -7.03 9.14
C GLY A 26 4.28 -5.61 9.19
N LYS A 27 4.90 -5.15 8.09
CA LYS A 27 5.41 -3.80 7.95
C LYS A 27 4.32 -2.72 7.86
N TRP A 28 3.18 -3.02 7.23
CA TRP A 28 2.01 -2.13 7.22
C TRP A 28 1.62 -1.77 8.65
N PHE A 29 1.33 -2.78 9.48
CA PHE A 29 0.84 -2.57 10.84
C PHE A 29 1.93 -2.12 11.81
N GLN A 30 3.20 -2.44 11.57
CA GLN A 30 4.31 -1.92 12.38
C GLN A 30 4.48 -0.40 12.24
N HIS A 31 4.18 0.15 11.05
CA HIS A 31 4.45 1.55 10.72
C HIS A 31 3.18 2.40 10.52
N SER A 32 1.99 1.83 10.76
CA SER A 32 0.72 2.56 10.82
C SER A 32 0.48 3.12 12.23
N ASP A 33 -0.50 4.02 12.39
CA ASP A 33 -0.85 4.57 13.71
C ASP A 33 -1.43 3.49 14.64
N ASP A 34 -1.26 3.62 15.96
CA ASP A 34 -1.75 2.63 16.95
C ASP A 34 -3.28 2.41 16.86
N GLU A 35 -4.05 3.46 16.53
CA GLU A 35 -5.50 3.38 16.30
C GLU A 35 -5.86 2.39 15.18
N THR A 36 -4.96 2.15 14.23
CA THR A 36 -5.14 1.18 13.14
C THR A 36 -5.18 -0.25 13.65
N ILE A 37 -4.42 -0.57 14.70
CA ILE A 37 -4.39 -1.91 15.28
C ILE A 37 -5.80 -2.28 15.75
N SER A 38 -6.56 -1.31 16.25
CA SER A 38 -7.96 -1.49 16.67
C SER A 38 -8.94 -1.70 15.53
N LYS A 39 -8.56 -1.37 14.28
CA LYS A 39 -9.36 -1.49 13.05
C LYS A 39 -8.79 -2.54 12.09
N LYS A 40 -7.86 -3.39 12.54
CA LYS A 40 -7.10 -4.32 11.69
C LYS A 40 -8.00 -5.25 10.87
N GLU A 41 -9.14 -5.64 11.42
CA GLU A 41 -10.17 -6.47 10.80
C GLU A 41 -10.86 -5.81 9.59
N ARG A 42 -10.75 -4.47 9.46
CA ARG A 42 -11.29 -3.71 8.33
C ARG A 42 -10.34 -3.65 7.14
N TYR A 43 -9.09 -4.08 7.32
CA TYR A 43 -8.10 -4.17 6.25
C TYR A 43 -8.11 -5.55 5.60
N HIS A 44 -8.09 -5.57 4.28
CA HIS A 44 -7.91 -6.79 3.50
C HIS A 44 -6.74 -6.63 2.53
N PHE A 45 -5.85 -7.62 2.54
CA PHE A 45 -4.63 -7.67 1.73
C PHE A 45 -4.72 -8.86 0.79
N SER A 46 -4.37 -8.65 -0.47
CA SER A 46 -4.35 -9.72 -1.48
C SER A 46 -3.23 -9.52 -2.47
N VAL A 47 -2.85 -10.59 -3.16
CA VAL A 47 -1.89 -10.54 -4.27
C VAL A 47 -2.55 -11.07 -5.54
N LYS A 48 -2.46 -10.31 -6.62
CA LYS A 48 -2.85 -10.72 -7.96
C LYS A 48 -1.88 -10.14 -8.99
N ASP A 49 -1.41 -10.96 -9.92
CA ASP A 49 -0.52 -10.52 -11.03
C ASP A 49 0.75 -9.75 -10.59
N ASN A 50 1.32 -10.16 -9.44
CA ASN A 50 2.45 -9.52 -8.75
C ASN A 50 2.16 -8.07 -8.29
N ILE A 51 0.91 -7.80 -7.93
CA ILE A 51 0.45 -6.56 -7.32
C ILE A 51 -0.15 -6.93 -5.96
N ILE A 52 0.29 -6.24 -4.91
CA ILE A 52 -0.34 -6.28 -3.59
C ILE A 52 -1.44 -5.22 -3.58
N SER A 53 -2.67 -5.63 -3.32
CA SER A 53 -3.79 -4.71 -3.11
C SER A 53 -4.13 -4.65 -1.63
N VAL A 54 -4.15 -3.43 -1.08
CA VAL A 54 -4.59 -3.12 0.28
C VAL A 54 -5.94 -2.43 0.18
N THR A 55 -6.95 -2.97 0.84
CA THR A 55 -8.29 -2.38 0.88
C THR A 55 -8.73 -2.13 2.31
N PHE A 56 -9.41 -1.02 2.54
CA PHE A 56 -10.00 -0.67 3.81
C PHE A 56 -11.52 -0.54 3.66
N ALA A 57 -12.27 -1.33 4.43
CA ALA A 57 -13.72 -1.31 4.43
C ALA A 57 -14.25 -0.23 5.38
N THR A 58 -15.20 0.58 4.92
CA THR A 58 -15.90 1.58 5.72
C THR A 58 -17.39 1.29 5.77
N THR A 59 -17.94 1.33 6.98
CA THR A 59 -19.38 1.25 7.22
C THR A 59 -19.85 2.60 7.73
N HIS A 60 -20.74 3.26 7.01
CA HIS A 60 -21.39 4.49 7.44
C HIS A 60 -22.75 4.17 8.02
N TYR A 61 -23.03 4.72 9.20
CA TYR A 61 -24.33 4.65 9.86
C TYR A 61 -25.00 6.02 9.69
N TYR A 62 -26.20 6.04 9.12
CA TYR A 62 -26.97 7.26 8.92
C TYR A 62 -28.00 7.42 10.05
N GLU A 63 -28.44 8.66 10.29
CA GLU A 63 -29.40 8.99 11.36
C GLU A 63 -30.76 8.30 11.19
N ASP A 64 -31.11 7.93 9.96
CA ASP A 64 -32.32 7.18 9.61
C ASP A 64 -32.23 5.67 9.91
N GLY A 65 -31.10 5.21 10.49
CA GLY A 65 -30.84 3.82 10.82
C GLY A 65 -30.35 2.98 9.64
N THR A 66 -30.19 3.55 8.44
CA THR A 66 -29.61 2.85 7.30
C THR A 66 -28.09 2.73 7.43
N THR A 67 -27.53 1.73 6.74
CA THR A 67 -26.07 1.54 6.68
C THR A 67 -25.61 1.44 5.24
N SER A 68 -24.49 2.09 4.93
CA SER A 68 -23.79 1.89 3.65
C SER A 68 -22.40 1.32 3.91
N ARG A 69 -21.92 0.50 2.97
CA ARG A 69 -20.55 -0.04 2.98
C ARG A 69 -19.81 0.45 1.75
N SER A 70 -18.62 0.97 1.97
CA SER A 70 -17.67 1.38 0.94
C SER A 70 -16.32 0.71 1.19
N ALA A 71 -15.46 0.70 0.17
CA ALA A 71 -14.08 0.28 0.33
C ALA A 71 -13.16 1.17 -0.49
N THR A 72 -12.04 1.57 0.09
CA THR A 72 -10.97 2.31 -0.59
C THR A 72 -9.78 1.37 -0.75
N GLY A 73 -9.05 1.48 -1.87
CA GLY A 73 -7.92 0.60 -2.16
C GLY A 73 -6.66 1.35 -2.60
N LEU A 74 -5.51 0.74 -2.31
CA LEU A 74 -4.20 1.12 -2.82
C LEU A 74 -3.47 -0.13 -3.32
N ASP A 75 -2.80 0.01 -4.46
CA ASP A 75 -2.02 -1.06 -5.05
C ASP A 75 -0.52 -0.78 -4.90
N TYR A 76 0.25 -1.87 -4.73
CA TYR A 76 1.70 -1.82 -4.58
C TYR A 76 2.38 -2.89 -5.43
N VAL A 77 3.57 -2.55 -5.93
CA VAL A 77 4.44 -3.48 -6.65
C VAL A 77 5.81 -3.59 -6.00
N LYS A 78 6.39 -4.78 -6.11
CA LYS A 78 7.75 -5.05 -5.65
C LYS A 78 8.75 -4.70 -6.76
N MET A 79 9.71 -3.86 -6.45
CA MET A 79 10.72 -3.35 -7.40
C MET A 79 12.13 -3.47 -6.80
N GLN A 80 13.12 -3.74 -7.64
CA GLN A 80 14.52 -3.59 -7.29
C GLN A 80 14.98 -2.18 -7.67
N GLN A 81 15.27 -1.33 -6.68
CA GLN A 81 15.97 -0.07 -6.92
C GLN A 81 17.46 -0.35 -7.09
N SER A 82 18.12 0.30 -8.06
CA SER A 82 19.54 0.08 -8.38
C SER A 82 20.48 0.43 -7.22
N PHE A 83 20.06 1.36 -6.34
CA PHE A 83 20.83 1.85 -5.21
C PHE A 83 20.51 1.14 -3.88
N LYS A 84 19.61 0.15 -3.87
CA LYS A 84 19.33 -0.69 -2.69
C LYS A 84 19.79 -2.11 -2.92
N ASN A 85 20.24 -2.76 -1.86
CA ASN A 85 20.63 -4.18 -1.88
C ASN A 85 19.45 -5.13 -1.63
N HIS A 86 18.23 -4.61 -1.49
CA HIS A 86 17.01 -5.37 -1.26
C HIS A 86 15.84 -4.80 -2.08
N PRO A 87 14.85 -5.63 -2.44
CA PRO A 87 13.61 -5.17 -3.07
C PRO A 87 12.80 -4.25 -2.16
N THR A 88 12.00 -3.39 -2.78
CA THR A 88 11.13 -2.42 -2.10
C THR A 88 9.72 -2.45 -2.68
N TYR A 89 8.73 -1.97 -1.92
CA TYR A 89 7.34 -1.89 -2.36
C TYR A 89 6.98 -0.44 -2.67
N HIS A 90 6.29 -0.24 -3.79
CA HIS A 90 5.98 1.08 -4.35
C HIS A 90 4.52 1.17 -4.71
N SER A 91 3.88 2.30 -4.40
CA SER A 91 2.50 2.53 -4.82
C SER A 91 2.39 2.55 -6.34
N TYR A 92 1.31 1.98 -6.84
CA TYR A 92 1.05 1.76 -8.25
C TYR A 92 -0.35 2.26 -8.61
N ASN A 93 -0.47 2.96 -9.73
CA ASN A 93 -1.76 3.27 -10.35
C ASN A 93 -1.65 3.24 -11.88
N GLN A 94 -2.36 2.31 -12.53
CA GLN A 94 -2.56 2.29 -13.99
C GLN A 94 -1.27 2.58 -14.81
N ASN A 95 -0.18 1.86 -14.50
CA ASN A 95 1.16 1.94 -15.11
C ASN A 95 2.12 2.99 -14.54
N ILE A 96 1.68 3.84 -13.62
CA ILE A 96 2.56 4.78 -12.91
C ILE A 96 3.01 4.13 -11.60
N VAL A 97 4.31 3.92 -11.48
CA VAL A 97 4.95 3.60 -10.20
C VAL A 97 5.38 4.91 -9.58
N PHE A 98 4.84 5.22 -8.40
CA PHE A 98 5.21 6.44 -7.69
C PHE A 98 6.53 6.21 -6.96
N ASP A 99 7.63 6.59 -7.61
CA ASP A 99 9.01 6.59 -7.06
C ASP A 99 9.24 7.79 -6.13
N GLY A 100 8.18 8.34 -5.54
CA GLY A 100 8.28 9.38 -4.52
C GLY A 100 9.05 8.80 -3.35
N GLU A 101 10.34 9.17 -3.28
CA GLU A 101 11.29 8.76 -2.27
C GLU A 101 10.66 8.86 -0.89
N LEU A 102 10.25 7.71 -0.35
CA LEU A 102 10.55 7.16 0.97
C LEU A 102 9.60 5.96 1.12
N PHE A 103 10.25 4.79 1.15
CA PHE A 103 9.80 3.48 1.61
C PHE A 103 8.30 3.36 1.92
N PHE A 104 7.63 2.35 1.34
CA PHE A 104 6.38 1.80 1.87
C PHE A 104 6.20 1.98 3.39
N MET A 105 7.23 1.69 4.19
CA MET A 105 7.25 1.85 5.65
C MET A 105 7.13 3.30 6.17
N GLU A 106 7.71 4.29 5.49
CA GLU A 106 7.66 5.69 5.93
C GLU A 106 6.36 6.39 5.49
N ASN A 107 5.72 5.89 4.43
CA ASN A 107 4.45 6.43 3.94
C ASN A 107 3.21 5.65 4.43
N CYS A 108 3.38 4.48 5.09
CA CYS A 108 2.28 3.67 5.64
C CYS A 108 1.22 4.52 6.34
N LYS A 109 1.64 5.46 7.20
CA LYS A 109 0.75 6.35 7.95
C LYS A 109 -0.08 7.29 7.06
N ASN A 110 0.50 7.83 6.00
CA ASN A 110 -0.22 8.71 5.08
C ASN A 110 -1.18 7.90 4.18
N ASP A 111 -0.71 6.77 3.67
CA ASP A 111 -1.53 5.86 2.87
C ASP A 111 -2.70 5.29 3.69
N GLN A 112 -2.48 5.03 4.97
CA GLN A 112 -3.52 4.68 5.93
C GLN A 112 -4.56 5.79 6.05
N LYS A 113 -4.17 7.04 6.35
CA LYS A 113 -5.10 8.17 6.45
C LYS A 113 -5.91 8.35 5.16
N ARG A 114 -5.27 8.14 4.01
CA ARG A 114 -5.93 8.18 2.70
C ARG A 114 -6.96 7.07 2.52
N LEU A 115 -6.64 5.84 2.92
CA LEU A 115 -7.56 4.70 2.87
C LEU A 115 -8.75 4.90 3.81
N GLU A 116 -8.50 5.44 5.00
CA GLU A 116 -9.53 5.67 6.04
C GLU A 116 -10.37 6.93 5.80
N GLY A 117 -9.98 7.79 4.84
CA GLY A 117 -10.69 9.02 4.51
C GLY A 117 -10.49 10.16 5.53
N VAL A 118 -9.33 10.21 6.18
CA VAL A 118 -8.95 11.18 7.24
C VAL A 118 -8.06 12.31 6.67
N ILE A 119 -8.27 12.71 5.40
CA ILE A 119 -7.50 13.79 4.75
C ILE A 119 -8.27 15.11 4.87
#